data_AF-A0AAV7ZDK4-F1
#
_entry.id   AF-A0AAV7ZDK4-F1
#
_cell.length_a   1.000
_cell.length_b   1.000
_cell.length_c   1.000
_cell.angle_alpha   90.00
_cell.angle_beta   90.00
_cell.angle_gamma   90.00
#
_symmetry.space_group_name_H-M   'P 1'
#
loop_
_entity.id
_entity.type
_entity.pdbx_description
1 polymer ?
#
loop_
_entity_poly.entity_id
_entity_poly.type
_entity_poly.pdbx_seq_one_letter_code
_entity_poly.pdbx_strand_id
1 'polypeptide(L)'
;MSLILLADEVCKSSSYFYGVGICATGVIRPEQVMKYVIPAIMASIVGIYGLIIAVVIGTTLDETNYSSYKSFADLSAGLSVGLSGIGAGVSLGIVGDAGVRASAQQPRVFTGMMLILIFAEALGIYGLIVGLILSQRTTNVKCTAAV
;
A
#
# COMPACT_ATOMS: atom_id res chain seq x y z
N MET A 1 15.38 -0.54 4.51
CA MET A 1 14.75 -0.25 5.83
C MET A 1 13.91 1.03 5.80
N SER A 2 14.44 2.17 5.35
CA SER A 2 13.73 3.47 5.39
C SER A 2 12.44 3.54 4.54
N LEU A 3 12.33 2.80 3.44
CA LEU A 3 11.12 2.73 2.60
C LEU A 3 9.97 1.90 3.21
N ILE A 4 10.28 0.94 4.10
CA ILE A 4 9.27 0.16 4.83
C ILE A 4 8.62 1.03 5.91
N LEU A 5 9.41 1.86 6.59
CA LEU A 5 8.89 2.83 7.57
C LEU A 5 7.94 3.84 6.92
N LEU A 6 8.26 4.31 5.70
CA LEU A 6 7.38 5.22 4.97
C LEU A 6 6.04 4.58 4.57
N ALA A 7 6.04 3.29 4.22
CA ALA A 7 4.79 2.54 3.97
C ALA A 7 3.98 2.31 5.26
N ASP A 8 4.65 2.07 6.38
CA ASP A 8 4.02 1.96 7.70
C ASP A 8 3.41 3.29 8.15
N GLU A 9 4.12 4.41 7.97
CA GLU A 9 3.66 5.76 8.27
C GLU A 9 2.35 6.10 7.52
N VAL A 10 2.26 5.67 6.26
CA VAL A 10 1.07 5.85 5.40
C VAL A 10 -0.10 4.99 5.89
N CYS A 11 0.14 3.72 6.21
CA CYS A 11 -0.87 2.84 6.80
C CYS A 11 -1.42 3.41 8.13
N LYS A 12 -0.52 3.97 8.94
CA LYS A 12 -0.86 4.65 10.20
C LYS A 12 -1.74 5.87 9.93
N SER A 13 -1.31 6.76 9.03
CA SER A 13 -2.04 7.96 8.63
C SER A 13 -3.46 7.64 8.16
N SER A 14 -3.58 6.66 7.26
CA SER A 14 -4.86 6.21 6.71
C SER A 14 -5.79 5.72 7.82
N SER A 15 -5.29 4.83 8.69
CA SER A 15 -6.04 4.28 9.82
C SER A 15 -6.51 5.35 10.80
N TYR A 16 -5.75 6.44 10.98
CA TYR A 16 -6.17 7.58 11.79
C TYR A 16 -7.39 8.29 11.20
N PHE A 17 -7.39 8.56 9.89
CA PHE A 17 -8.55 9.18 9.23
C PHE A 17 -9.80 8.30 9.33
N TYR A 18 -9.68 6.99 9.09
CA TYR A 18 -10.79 6.05 9.30
C TYR A 18 -11.24 6.01 10.77
N GLY A 19 -10.29 5.94 11.71
CA GLY A 19 -10.59 5.87 13.15
C GLY A 19 -11.36 7.08 13.64
N VAL A 20 -10.97 8.29 13.23
CA VAL A 20 -11.70 9.52 13.59
C VAL A 20 -13.12 9.51 12.97
N GLY A 21 -13.27 9.12 11.70
CA GLY A 21 -14.57 9.02 11.04
C GLY A 21 -15.51 7.98 11.67
N ILE A 22 -14.98 6.80 12.02
CA ILE A 22 -15.72 5.72 12.68
C ILE A 22 -16.13 6.12 14.10
N CYS A 23 -15.22 6.68 14.90
CA CYS A 23 -15.52 7.12 16.26
C CYS A 23 -16.56 8.26 16.27
N ALA A 24 -16.45 9.23 15.36
CA ALA A 24 -17.43 10.30 15.24
C ALA A 24 -18.83 9.79 14.87
N THR A 25 -18.89 8.81 13.96
CA THR A 25 -20.15 8.20 13.52
C THR A 25 -20.72 7.21 14.53
N GLY A 26 -19.85 6.52 15.28
CA GLY A 26 -20.22 5.47 16.24
C GLY A 26 -21.02 5.98 17.45
N VAL A 27 -20.84 7.25 17.83
CA VAL A 27 -21.65 7.90 18.87
C VAL A 27 -23.09 8.13 18.40
N ILE A 28 -23.28 8.39 17.10
CA ILE A 28 -24.60 8.72 16.53
C ILE A 28 -25.33 7.44 16.09
N ARG A 29 -24.62 6.47 15.51
CA ARG A 29 -25.17 5.20 15.00
C ARG A 29 -24.26 4.01 15.33
N PRO A 30 -24.31 3.47 16.57
CA PRO A 30 -23.41 2.39 17.00
C PRO A 30 -23.63 1.08 16.22
N GLU A 31 -24.84 0.85 15.73
CA GLU A 31 -25.21 -0.37 15.01
C GLU A 31 -24.47 -0.55 13.66
N GLN A 32 -23.95 0.54 13.09
CA GLN A 32 -23.25 0.51 11.80
C GLN A 32 -21.73 0.46 11.92
N VAL A 33 -21.17 0.58 13.12
CA VAL A 33 -19.71 0.65 13.36
C VAL A 33 -18.97 -0.56 12.78
N MET A 34 -19.51 -1.77 12.99
CA MET A 34 -18.87 -3.00 12.51
C MET A 34 -18.79 -3.08 10.97
N LYS A 35 -19.72 -2.45 10.24
CA LYS A 35 -19.65 -2.37 8.77
C LYS A 35 -18.51 -1.48 8.29
N TYR A 36 -18.19 -0.42 9.04
CA TYR A 36 -17.12 0.52 8.70
C TYR A 36 -15.71 0.01 9.06
N VAL A 37 -15.60 -1.10 9.78
CA VAL A 37 -14.30 -1.75 10.05
C VAL A 37 -13.74 -2.44 8.80
N ILE A 38 -14.59 -2.98 7.93
CA ILE A 38 -14.17 -3.65 6.68
C ILE A 38 -13.27 -2.74 5.80
N PRO A 39 -13.64 -1.50 5.45
CA PRO A 39 -12.78 -0.61 4.68
C PRO A 39 -11.53 -0.14 5.44
N ALA A 40 -11.59 -0.06 6.77
CA ALA A 40 -10.41 0.25 7.58
C ALA A 40 -9.35 -0.87 7.46
N ILE A 41 -9.77 -2.13 7.39
CA ILE A 41 -8.86 -3.26 7.16
C ILE A 41 -8.24 -3.19 5.75
N MET A 42 -8.99 -2.75 4.74
CA MET A 42 -8.43 -2.62 3.38
C MET A 42 -7.25 -1.63 3.33
N ALA A 43 -7.30 -0.54 4.10
CA ALA A 43 -6.19 0.40 4.19
C ALA A 43 -4.90 -0.21 4.78
N SER A 44 -5.01 -1.30 5.54
CA SER A 44 -3.85 -1.97 6.15
C SER A 44 -3.06 -2.85 5.17
N ILE A 45 -3.62 -3.18 4.01
CA ILE A 45 -2.98 -4.06 3.02
C ILE A 45 -1.85 -3.33 2.27
N VAL A 46 -1.95 -2.00 2.12
CA VAL A 46 -0.92 -1.16 1.47
C VAL A 46 0.46 -1.33 2.12
N GLY A 47 0.52 -1.49 3.45
CA GLY A 47 1.78 -1.72 4.18
C GLY A 47 2.45 -3.05 3.83
N ILE A 48 1.65 -4.07 3.49
CA ILE A 48 2.14 -5.42 3.16
C ILE A 48 2.87 -5.40 1.80
N TYR A 49 2.47 -4.54 0.86
CA TYR A 49 3.12 -4.43 -0.45
C TYR A 49 4.60 -4.01 -0.34
N GLY A 50 4.90 -3.08 0.57
CA GLY A 50 6.28 -2.67 0.85
C GLY A 50 7.11 -3.77 1.52
N LEU A 51 6.49 -4.55 2.42
CA LEU A 51 7.13 -5.69 3.08
C LEU A 51 7.48 -6.79 2.08
N ILE A 52 6.58 -7.11 1.14
CA ILE A 52 6.81 -8.16 0.13
C ILE A 52 8.06 -7.85 -0.68
N ILE A 53 8.20 -6.63 -1.21
CA ILE A 53 9.38 -6.23 -2.00
C ILE A 53 10.66 -6.24 -1.17
N ALA A 54 10.59 -5.80 0.09
CA ALA A 54 11.75 -5.85 0.97
C ALA A 54 12.25 -7.29 1.20
N VAL A 55 11.34 -8.23 1.41
CA VAL A 55 11.69 -9.65 1.59
C VAL A 55 12.24 -10.24 0.29
N VAL A 56 11.62 -9.96 -0.86
CA VAL A 56 12.08 -10.46 -2.17
C VAL A 56 13.48 -9.96 -2.51
N ILE A 57 13.77 -8.68 -2.28
CA ILE A 57 15.12 -8.15 -2.49
C ILE A 57 16.08 -8.82 -1.50
N GLY A 58 15.71 -8.93 -0.22
CA GLY A 58 16.53 -9.53 0.83
C GLY A 58 16.94 -10.99 0.58
N THR A 59 16.09 -11.79 -0.08
CA THR A 59 16.44 -13.19 -0.42
C THR A 59 17.29 -13.33 -1.67
N THR A 60 17.48 -12.25 -2.45
CA THR A 60 18.27 -12.27 -3.70
C THR A 60 19.62 -11.57 -3.56
N LEU A 61 20.00 -11.18 -2.34
CA LEU A 61 21.31 -10.60 -2.01
C LEU A 61 22.36 -11.71 -1.86
N ASP A 62 23.18 -11.89 -2.89
CA ASP A 62 24.39 -12.73 -2.82
C ASP A 62 25.63 -11.83 -2.68
N GLU A 63 26.41 -12.00 -1.61
CA GLU A 63 27.55 -11.12 -1.29
C GLU A 63 28.71 -11.19 -2.29
N THR A 64 28.76 -12.22 -3.14
CA THR A 64 29.90 -12.50 -4.01
C THR A 64 29.74 -12.01 -5.45
N ASN A 65 28.53 -11.67 -5.90
CA ASN A 65 28.24 -11.32 -7.31
C ASN A 65 27.17 -10.22 -7.45
N TYR A 66 27.42 -9.06 -6.84
CA TYR A 66 26.50 -7.92 -6.93
C TYR A 66 27.00 -6.88 -7.93
N SER A 67 26.41 -6.87 -9.13
CA SER A 67 26.72 -5.88 -10.18
C SER A 67 26.01 -4.55 -9.91
N SER A 68 26.63 -3.43 -10.29
CA SER A 68 26.03 -2.09 -10.14
C SER A 68 24.65 -1.98 -10.80
N TYR A 69 24.42 -2.69 -11.91
CA TYR A 69 23.10 -2.76 -12.56
C TYR A 69 22.03 -3.35 -11.65
N LYS A 70 22.37 -4.41 -10.90
CA LYS A 70 21.44 -5.08 -9.96
C LYS A 70 21.09 -4.16 -8.80
N SER A 71 22.07 -3.44 -8.24
CA SER A 71 21.84 -2.47 -7.17
C SER A 71 20.88 -1.35 -7.56
N PHE A 72 21.06 -0.76 -8.75
CA PHE A 72 20.16 0.31 -9.22
C PHE A 72 18.76 -0.22 -9.57
N ALA A 73 18.66 -1.44 -10.10
CA ALA A 73 17.38 -2.08 -10.38
C ALA A 73 16.58 -2.34 -9.09
N ASP A 74 17.21 -2.93 -8.07
CA ASP A 74 16.55 -3.22 -6.79
C ASP A 74 16.17 -1.93 -6.03
N LEU A 75 16.99 -0.87 -6.13
CA LEU A 75 16.64 0.46 -5.61
C LEU A 75 15.41 1.05 -6.31
N SER A 76 15.35 0.96 -7.64
CA SER A 76 14.22 1.47 -8.43
C SER A 76 12.93 0.68 -8.17
N ALA A 77 13.05 -0.64 -7.97
CA ALA A 77 11.93 -1.50 -7.60
C ALA A 77 11.33 -1.07 -6.25
N GLY A 78 12.17 -0.90 -5.23
CA GLY A 78 11.73 -0.40 -3.91
C GLY A 78 11.08 0.98 -3.96
N LEU A 79 11.68 1.94 -4.69
CA LEU A 79 11.13 3.30 -4.83
C LEU A 79 9.78 3.34 -5.54
N SER A 80 9.60 2.55 -6.60
CA SER A 80 8.34 2.51 -7.35
C SER A 80 7.15 2.06 -6.49
N VAL A 81 7.35 1.02 -5.68
CA VAL A 81 6.30 0.48 -4.79
C VAL A 81 6.04 1.43 -3.63
N GLY A 82 7.09 2.00 -3.04
CA GLY A 82 6.97 2.94 -1.92
C GLY A 82 6.21 4.21 -2.30
N LEU A 83 6.55 4.84 -3.44
CA LEU A 83 5.89 6.07 -3.89
C LEU A 83 4.43 5.82 -4.31
N SER A 84 4.14 4.69 -4.96
CA SER A 84 2.76 4.31 -5.30
C SER A 84 1.91 4.04 -4.05
N GLY A 85 2.51 3.39 -3.04
CA GLY A 85 1.85 3.13 -1.76
C GLY A 85 1.49 4.39 -0.99
N ILE A 86 2.35 5.42 -1.00
CA ILE A 86 2.03 6.72 -0.37
C ILE A 86 0.82 7.37 -1.03
N GLY A 87 0.78 7.40 -2.37
CA GLY A 87 -0.35 7.97 -3.11
C GLY A 87 -1.66 7.23 -2.83
N ALA A 88 -1.63 5.90 -2.87
CA ALA A 88 -2.78 5.06 -2.59
C ALA A 88 -3.28 5.27 -1.15
N GLY A 89 -2.40 5.21 -0.14
CA GLY A 89 -2.81 5.32 1.26
C GLY A 89 -3.36 6.68 1.64
N VAL A 90 -2.79 7.79 1.16
CA VAL A 90 -3.37 9.13 1.40
C VAL A 90 -4.77 9.24 0.80
N SER A 91 -4.98 8.70 -0.40
CA SER A 91 -6.30 8.69 -1.02
C SER A 91 -7.32 7.84 -0.25
N LEU A 92 -6.92 6.67 0.25
CA LEU A 92 -7.77 5.79 1.06
C LEU A 92 -8.18 6.49 2.37
N GLY A 93 -7.23 7.10 3.08
CA GLY A 93 -7.52 7.80 4.34
C GLY A 93 -8.57 8.92 4.17
N ILE A 94 -8.40 9.78 3.16
CA ILE A 94 -9.30 10.92 2.93
C ILE A 94 -10.69 10.44 2.45
N VAL A 95 -10.74 9.51 1.49
CA VAL A 95 -12.00 8.93 1.00
C VAL A 95 -12.70 8.16 2.12
N GLY A 96 -11.94 7.51 3.00
CA GLY A 96 -12.41 6.79 4.17
C GLY A 96 -13.13 7.67 5.18
N ASP A 97 -12.50 8.75 5.66
CA ASP A 97 -13.14 9.67 6.62
C ASP A 97 -14.41 10.32 6.04
N ALA A 98 -14.31 10.84 4.81
CA ALA A 98 -15.45 11.45 4.12
C ALA A 98 -16.58 10.43 3.85
N GLY A 99 -16.22 9.21 3.45
CA GLY A 99 -17.14 8.15 3.11
C GLY A 99 -17.89 7.59 4.33
N VAL A 100 -17.21 7.41 5.47
CA VAL A 100 -17.87 6.96 6.71
C VAL A 100 -18.84 8.03 7.20
N ARG A 101 -18.47 9.31 7.14
CA ARG A 101 -19.35 10.44 7.50
C ARG A 101 -20.55 10.57 6.57
N ALA A 102 -20.37 10.36 5.27
CA ALA A 102 -21.47 10.38 4.30
C ALA A 102 -22.41 9.18 4.47
N SER A 103 -21.86 7.99 4.71
CA SER A 103 -22.62 6.77 4.96
C SER A 103 -23.41 6.82 6.27
N ALA A 104 -22.93 7.60 7.25
CA ALA A 104 -23.69 7.90 8.47
C ALA A 104 -25.04 8.58 8.17
N GLN A 105 -25.10 9.44 7.15
CA GLN A 105 -26.32 10.15 6.75
C GLN A 105 -27.24 9.25 5.92
N GLN A 106 -26.67 8.50 4.96
CA GLN A 106 -27.42 7.58 4.11
C GLN A 106 -26.67 6.25 3.94
N PRO A 107 -27.18 5.13 4.49
CA PRO A 107 -26.47 3.84 4.41
C PRO A 107 -26.39 3.27 2.97
N ARG A 108 -27.16 3.82 2.03
CA ARG A 108 -27.15 3.42 0.62
C ARG A 108 -25.86 3.83 -0.11
N VAL A 109 -25.12 4.83 0.40
CA VAL A 109 -23.85 5.26 -0.21
C VAL A 109 -22.65 4.36 0.16
N PHE A 110 -22.84 3.39 1.07
CA PHE A 110 -21.79 2.47 1.52
C PHE A 110 -21.14 1.69 0.37
N THR A 111 -21.96 1.17 -0.56
CA THR A 111 -21.45 0.43 -1.72
C THR A 111 -20.66 1.33 -2.67
N GLY A 112 -21.05 2.61 -2.81
CA GLY A 112 -20.30 3.59 -3.61
C GLY A 112 -18.94 3.93 -3.01
N MET A 113 -18.87 4.09 -1.68
CA MET A 113 -17.61 4.25 -0.96
C MET A 113 -16.67 3.06 -1.19
N MET A 114 -17.17 1.82 -1.07
CA MET A 114 -16.36 0.61 -1.33
C MET A 114 -15.75 0.61 -2.73
N LEU A 115 -16.54 0.97 -3.75
CA LEU A 115 -16.07 0.97 -5.13
C LEU A 115 -14.89 1.94 -5.32
N ILE A 116 -14.97 3.14 -4.74
CA ILE A 116 -13.89 4.14 -4.82
C ILE A 116 -12.63 3.65 -4.10
N LEU A 117 -12.78 3.01 -2.94
CA LEU A 117 -11.65 2.46 -2.17
C LEU A 117 -10.93 1.33 -2.92
N ILE A 118 -11.66 0.48 -3.65
CA ILE A 118 -11.05 -0.59 -4.45
C ILE A 118 -10.24 -0.01 -5.62
N PHE A 119 -10.73 1.05 -6.27
CA PHE A 119 -9.96 1.72 -7.32
C PHE A 119 -8.70 2.41 -6.80
N ALA A 120 -8.76 2.99 -5.59
CA ALA A 120 -7.59 3.53 -4.92
C ALA A 120 -6.56 2.44 -4.60
N GLU A 121 -7.00 1.26 -4.15
CA GLU A 121 -6.12 0.11 -3.87
C GLU A 121 -5.41 -0.41 -5.12
N ALA A 122 -6.08 -0.37 -6.28
CA ALA A 122 -5.49 -0.80 -7.55
C ALA A 122 -4.20 -0.01 -7.88
N LEU A 123 -4.11 1.27 -7.50
CA LEU A 123 -2.91 2.09 -7.66
C LEU A 123 -1.72 1.50 -6.89
N GLY A 124 -1.94 1.01 -5.67
CA GLY A 124 -0.91 0.34 -4.87
C GLY A 124 -0.45 -0.97 -5.52
N ILE A 125 -1.40 -1.78 -5.99
CA ILE A 125 -1.10 -3.06 -6.66
C ILE A 125 -0.32 -2.86 -7.95
N TYR A 126 -0.63 -1.83 -8.74
CA TYR A 126 0.15 -1.53 -9.96
C TYR A 126 1.62 -1.23 -9.65
N GLY A 127 1.89 -0.49 -8.57
CA GLY A 127 3.26 -0.25 -8.09
C GLY A 127 3.98 -1.55 -7.73
N LEU A 128 3.30 -2.46 -7.01
CA LEU A 128 3.85 -3.76 -6.64
C LEU A 128 4.22 -4.61 -7.85
N ILE A 129 3.35 -4.69 -8.87
CA ILE A 129 3.58 -5.49 -10.07
C ILE A 129 4.84 -4.99 -10.81
N VAL A 130 4.99 -3.68 -10.96
CA VAL A 130 6.17 -3.09 -11.62
C VAL A 130 7.45 -3.40 -10.83
N GLY A 131 7.43 -3.26 -9.51
CA GLY A 131 8.58 -3.60 -8.66
C GLY A 131 8.96 -5.08 -8.75
N LEU A 132 7.97 -5.98 -8.81
CA LEU A 132 8.22 -7.42 -8.91
C LEU A 132 8.84 -7.81 -10.26
N ILE A 133 8.35 -7.24 -11.36
CA ILE A 133 8.90 -7.47 -12.70
C ILE A 133 10.36 -7.00 -12.77
N LEU A 134 10.67 -5.84 -12.20
CA LEU A 134 12.05 -5.33 -12.16
C LEU A 134 12.99 -6.28 -11.41
N SER A 135 12.56 -6.81 -10.26
CA SER A 135 13.35 -7.78 -9.50
C SER A 135 13.56 -9.10 -10.26
N GLN A 136 12.55 -9.61 -10.95
CA GLN A 136 12.63 -10.85 -11.74
C GLN A 136 13.49 -10.72 -13.02
N ARG A 137 13.58 -9.52 -13.60
CA ARG A 137 14.44 -9.28 -14.77
C ARG A 137 15.91 -9.28 -14.38
N THR A 138 16.23 -8.80 -13.19
CA THR A 138 17.60 -8.71 -12.69
C THR A 138 18.22 -10.07 -12.37
N THR A 139 17.44 -11.08 -11.96
CA THR A 139 17.91 -12.46 -11.79
C THR A 139 18.25 -13.18 -13.10
N ASN A 140 17.63 -12.78 -14.22
CA ASN A 140 17.90 -13.37 -15.53
C ASN A 140 19.14 -12.78 -16.23
N VAL A 141 19.57 -11.57 -15.83
CA VAL A 141 20.83 -11.00 -16.28
C VAL A 141 21.95 -11.62 -15.46
N LYS A 142 22.33 -12.86 -15.84
CA LYS A 142 23.66 -13.36 -15.49
C LYS A 142 24.63 -12.38 -16.13
N CYS A 143 25.34 -11.63 -15.31
CA CYS A 143 26.50 -10.88 -15.78
C CYS A 143 27.48 -11.95 -16.28
N THR A 144 27.47 -12.20 -17.59
CA THR A 144 28.61 -12.79 -18.28
C THR A 144 29.77 -11.88 -17.92
N ALA A 145 30.64 -12.35 -17.03
CA ALA A 145 31.90 -11.71 -16.73
C ALA A 145 32.66 -11.60 -18.07
N ALA A 146 32.61 -10.41 -18.66
CA ALA A 146 33.54 -9.98 -19.67
C ALA A 146 34.43 -8.93 -19.00
N VAL A 147 35.31 -9.40 -18.11
CA VAL A 147 36.73 -9.06 -17.93
C VAL A 147 37.33 -10.18 -17.09
#